data_AF-A0A923B901-F1
#
_entry.id   AF-A0A923B901-F1
#
_cell.length_a   1.000
_cell.length_b   1.000
_cell.length_c   1.000
_cell.angle_alpha   90.00
_cell.angle_beta   90.00
_cell.angle_gamma   90.00
#
_symmetry.space_group_name_H-M   'P 1'
#
loop_
_entity.id
_entity.type
_entity.pdbx_description
1 polymer ?
#
loop_
_entity_poly.entity_id
_entity_poly.type
_entity_poly.pdbx_seq_one_letter_code
_entity_poly.pdbx_strand_id
1 'polypeptide(L)'
;MLAGILMAARRNNPLFGITGALICRHDIYLQLIEGPAEAIDALYARICADDRHTNIELLLSEDMGERMFPAWAMLDDTAPSLFWSAQDVAAGALEAASPDAVRAPFVRLSAARPRAT
;
A
#
# COMPACT_ATOMS: atom_id res chain seq x y z
N MET A 1 2.35 -16.04 2.25
CA MET A 1 2.03 -15.54 0.89
C MET A 1 0.92 -14.50 0.96
N LEU A 2 0.91 -13.56 0.00
CA LEU A 2 0.01 -12.40 -0.16
C LEU A 2 -1.43 -12.60 0.36
N ALA A 3 -2.06 -13.74 0.07
CA ALA A 3 -3.40 -14.09 0.54
C ALA A 3 -3.58 -13.95 2.07
N GLY A 4 -2.57 -14.33 2.87
CA GLY A 4 -2.62 -14.21 4.33
C GLY A 4 -2.54 -12.77 4.84
N ILE A 5 -1.83 -11.89 4.11
CA ILE A 5 -1.78 -10.45 4.41
C ILE A 5 -3.14 -9.84 4.12
N LEU A 6 -3.70 -10.13 2.93
CA LEU A 6 -5.02 -9.63 2.53
C LEU A 6 -6.13 -10.11 3.44
N MET A 7 -6.11 -11.37 3.88
CA MET A 7 -7.10 -11.90 4.83
C MET A 7 -7.05 -11.16 6.17
N ALA A 8 -5.85 -10.95 6.71
CA ALA A 8 -5.68 -10.23 7.97
C ALA A 8 -6.09 -8.76 7.84
N ALA A 9 -5.69 -8.09 6.76
CA ALA A 9 -6.04 -6.71 6.47
C ALA A 9 -7.55 -6.53 6.32
N ARG A 10 -8.20 -7.35 5.48
CA ARG A 10 -9.66 -7.28 5.26
C ARG A 10 -10.48 -7.55 6.52
N ARG A 11 -9.96 -8.38 7.44
CA ARG A 11 -10.61 -8.64 8.73
C ARG A 11 -10.43 -7.51 9.73
N ASN A 12 -9.22 -6.96 9.83
CA ASN A 12 -8.87 -6.05 10.92
C ASN A 12 -9.08 -4.57 10.54
N ASN A 13 -8.78 -4.18 9.31
CA ASN A 13 -8.79 -2.78 8.89
C ASN A 13 -10.13 -2.07 9.12
N PRO A 14 -11.30 -2.68 8.84
CA PRO A 14 -12.58 -2.03 9.11
C PRO A 14 -12.80 -1.66 10.58
N LEU A 15 -12.26 -2.45 11.52
CA LEU A 15 -12.39 -2.20 12.96
C LEU A 15 -11.69 -0.91 13.42
N PHE A 16 -10.69 -0.48 12.65
CA PHE A 16 -9.88 0.71 12.93
C PHE A 16 -10.12 1.84 11.91
N GLY A 17 -11.14 1.69 11.05
CA GLY A 17 -11.44 2.66 10.00
C GLY A 17 -10.29 2.79 8.97
N ILE A 18 -9.53 1.72 8.75
CA ILE A 18 -8.42 1.69 7.80
C ILE A 18 -8.91 1.21 6.43
N THR A 19 -8.45 1.87 5.38
CA THR A 19 -8.62 1.48 3.99
C THR A 19 -7.28 1.50 3.27
N GLY A 20 -7.24 1.04 2.01
CA GLY A 20 -6.05 1.17 1.20
C GLY A 20 -5.94 0.13 0.09
N ALA A 21 -4.73 0.00 -0.43
CA ALA A 21 -4.40 -0.92 -1.50
C ALA A 21 -3.02 -1.56 -1.31
N LEU A 22 -2.89 -2.79 -1.80
CA LEU A 22 -1.65 -3.56 -1.79
C LEU A 22 -1.39 -4.06 -3.22
N ILE A 23 -0.30 -3.59 -3.80
CA ILE A 23 0.16 -3.99 -5.13
C ILE A 23 1.33 -4.96 -4.94
N CYS A 24 1.25 -6.12 -5.58
CA CYS A 24 2.30 -7.15 -5.49
C CYS A 24 2.94 -7.36 -6.86
N ARG A 25 4.28 -7.31 -6.92
CA ARG A 25 5.05 -7.67 -8.12
C ARG A 25 6.26 -8.52 -7.75
N HIS A 26 6.20 -9.80 -8.12
CA HIS A 26 7.23 -10.79 -7.76
C HIS A 26 7.51 -10.76 -6.25
N ASP A 27 8.68 -10.24 -5.87
CA ASP A 27 9.18 -10.21 -4.49
C ASP A 27 9.00 -8.86 -3.79
N ILE A 28 8.33 -7.88 -4.42
CA ILE A 28 8.08 -6.56 -3.83
C ILE A 28 6.59 -6.34 -3.59
N TYR A 29 6.30 -5.77 -2.42
CA TYR A 29 5.00 -5.26 -2.02
C TYR A 29 5.04 -3.74 -1.95
N LEU A 30 4.06 -3.09 -2.57
CA LEU A 30 3.82 -1.66 -2.43
C LEU A 30 2.45 -1.47 -1.77
N GLN A 31 2.43 -0.87 -0.59
CA GLN A 31 1.22 -0.74 0.23
C GLN A 31 0.90 0.73 0.50
N LEU A 32 -0.36 1.09 0.30
CA LEU A 32 -0.93 2.38 0.70
C LEU A 32 -1.96 2.13 1.79
N ILE A 33 -1.90 2.93 2.85
CA ILE A 33 -2.74 2.82 4.05
C ILE A 33 -3.38 4.18 4.30
N GLU A 34 -4.68 4.20 4.53
CA GLU A 34 -5.47 5.40 4.78
C GLU A 34 -6.32 5.20 6.03
N GLY A 35 -6.38 6.21 6.89
CA GLY A 35 -7.07 6.08 8.15
C GLY A 35 -6.78 7.23 9.11
N PRO A 36 -7.35 7.18 10.32
CA PRO A 36 -6.92 8.03 11.42
C PRO A 36 -5.43 7.85 11.70
N ALA A 37 -4.70 8.93 11.99
CA ALA A 37 -3.24 8.90 12.21
C ALA A 37 -2.81 7.84 13.23
N GLU A 38 -3.45 7.80 14.41
CA GLU A 38 -3.15 6.80 15.45
C GLU A 38 -3.36 5.35 14.98
N ALA A 39 -4.37 5.12 14.13
CA ALA A 39 -4.65 3.79 13.59
C ALA A 39 -3.62 3.38 12.53
N ILE A 40 -3.17 4.34 11.71
CA ILE A 40 -2.07 4.14 10.75
C ILE A 40 -0.78 3.81 11.50
N ASP A 41 -0.41 4.61 12.50
CA ASP A 41 0.83 4.42 13.27
C ASP A 41 0.86 3.04 13.95
N ALA A 42 -0.24 2.66 14.59
CA ALA A 42 -0.38 1.36 15.23
C ALA A 42 -0.31 0.20 14.21
N LEU A 43 -0.94 0.36 13.04
CA LEU A 43 -0.86 -0.65 11.97
C LEU A 43 0.56 -0.73 11.40
N TYR A 44 1.20 0.40 11.13
CA TYR A 44 2.56 0.46 10.60
C TYR A 44 3.56 -0.19 11.55
N ALA A 45 3.48 0.08 12.85
CA ALA A 45 4.32 -0.58 13.85
C ALA A 45 4.15 -2.11 13.85
N ARG A 46 2.91 -2.60 13.67
CA ARG A 46 2.63 -4.05 13.55
C ARG A 46 3.15 -4.65 12.27
N ILE A 47 3.06 -3.92 11.15
CA ILE A 47 3.67 -4.31 9.89
C ILE A 47 5.18 -4.42 10.11
N CYS A 48 5.82 -3.40 10.67
CA CYS A 48 7.26 -3.40 10.95
C CYS A 48 7.78 -4.55 11.81
N ALA A 49 6.94 -5.13 12.66
CA ALA A 49 7.27 -6.25 13.52
C ALA A 49 6.95 -7.63 12.90
N ASP A 50 6.50 -7.69 11.65
CA ASP A 50 6.07 -8.94 11.00
C ASP A 50 7.22 -9.62 10.26
N ASP A 51 7.69 -10.76 10.78
CA ASP A 51 8.83 -11.51 10.24
C ASP A 51 8.61 -12.09 8.83
N ARG A 52 7.42 -11.95 8.24
CA ARG A 52 7.11 -12.46 6.89
C ARG A 52 7.64 -11.56 5.77
N HIS A 53 8.14 -10.37 6.08
CA HIS A 53 8.77 -9.47 5.12
C HIS A 53 10.06 -8.88 5.69
N THR A 54 10.87 -8.33 4.80
CA THR A 54 12.14 -7.67 5.13
C THR A 54 12.22 -6.38 4.31
N ASN A 55 13.06 -5.43 4.72
CA ASN A 55 13.31 -4.17 4.01
C ASN A 55 12.05 -3.31 3.82
N ILE A 56 11.41 -2.96 4.92
CA ILE A 56 10.28 -2.03 4.92
C ILE A 56 10.83 -0.62 4.83
N GLU A 57 10.30 0.16 3.88
CA GLU A 57 10.66 1.55 3.69
C GLU A 57 9.41 2.41 3.59
N LEU A 58 9.37 3.48 4.39
CA LEU A 58 8.31 4.48 4.30
C LEU A 58 8.65 5.48 3.20
N LEU A 59 7.99 5.35 2.05
CA LEU A 59 8.25 6.20 0.88
C LEU A 59 7.59 7.57 1.00
N LEU A 60 6.39 7.63 1.58
CA LEU A 60 5.60 8.85 1.67
C LEU A 60 4.58 8.73 2.81
N SER A 61 4.48 9.79 3.62
CA SER A 61 3.45 9.95 4.65
C SER A 61 2.95 11.38 4.61
N GLU A 62 1.65 11.57 4.45
CA GLU A 62 1.03 12.88 4.31
C GLU A 62 -0.43 12.86 4.78
N ASP A 63 -0.93 14.02 5.17
CA ASP A 63 -2.36 14.22 5.38
C ASP A 63 -3.06 14.35 4.02
N MET A 64 -4.07 13.51 3.78
CA MET A 64 -4.92 13.62 2.59
C MET A 64 -6.33 14.01 2.98
N GLY A 65 -6.91 14.97 2.25
CA GLY A 65 -8.28 15.43 2.46
C GLY A 65 -9.34 14.38 2.07
N GLU A 66 -9.05 13.56 1.07
CA GLU A 66 -9.92 12.48 0.62
C GLU A 66 -9.14 11.18 0.48
N ARG A 67 -9.79 10.07 0.84
CA ARG A 67 -9.25 8.72 0.64
C ARG A 67 -9.33 8.36 -0.83
N MET A 68 -8.27 7.76 -1.36
CA MET A 68 -8.17 7.17 -2.69
C MET A 68 -8.88 5.80 -2.76
N PHE A 69 -8.89 5.01 -1.67
CA PHE A 69 -9.54 3.69 -1.64
C PHE A 69 -10.63 3.52 -0.57
N PRO A 70 -11.60 4.45 -0.43
CA PRO A 70 -12.53 4.48 0.69
C PRO A 70 -13.55 3.34 0.75
N ALA A 71 -13.67 2.51 -0.30
CA ALA A 71 -14.52 1.32 -0.31
C ALA A 71 -13.78 0.03 0.06
N TRP A 72 -12.45 0.07 0.16
CA TRP A 72 -11.64 -1.13 0.19
C TRP A 72 -10.86 -1.20 1.48
N ALA A 73 -11.20 -2.17 2.33
CA ALA A 73 -10.43 -2.49 3.52
C ALA A 73 -8.96 -2.78 3.15
N MET A 74 -8.74 -3.50 2.04
CA MET A 74 -7.47 -3.62 1.34
C MET A 74 -7.74 -4.14 -0.08
N LEU A 75 -7.66 -3.26 -1.07
CA LEU A 75 -7.70 -3.63 -2.48
C LEU A 75 -6.41 -4.37 -2.83
N ASP A 76 -6.50 -5.46 -3.59
CA ASP A 76 -5.31 -6.14 -4.11
C ASP A 76 -5.25 -6.04 -5.62
N ASP A 77 -4.04 -5.86 -6.15
CA ASP A 77 -3.77 -5.97 -7.57
C ASP A 77 -2.41 -6.65 -7.82
N THR A 78 -2.39 -7.56 -8.78
CA THR A 78 -1.18 -8.28 -9.22
C THR A 78 -0.61 -7.70 -10.50
N ALA A 79 -0.97 -6.48 -10.90
CA ALA A 79 -0.53 -5.87 -12.15
C ALA A 79 0.99 -5.64 -12.14
N PRO A 80 1.77 -6.43 -12.91
CA PRO A 80 3.22 -6.45 -12.82
C PRO A 80 3.88 -5.21 -13.45
N SER A 81 3.10 -4.23 -13.91
CA SER A 81 3.59 -3.07 -14.67
C SER A 81 3.38 -1.73 -13.96
N LEU A 82 2.88 -1.73 -12.72
CA LEU A 82 2.45 -0.49 -12.06
C LEU A 82 3.57 0.28 -11.35
N PHE A 83 4.69 -0.37 -11.00
CA PHE A 83 5.78 0.25 -10.21
C PHE A 83 7.16 -0.40 -10.46
N TRP A 84 8.18 0.07 -9.71
CA TRP A 84 9.59 -0.36 -9.76
C TRP A 84 9.81 -1.88 -9.66
N SER A 85 10.88 -2.38 -10.30
CA SER A 85 11.39 -3.74 -10.10
C SER A 85 12.36 -3.83 -8.93
N ALA A 86 12.70 -5.05 -8.50
CA ALA A 86 13.75 -5.27 -7.51
C ALA A 86 15.10 -4.71 -7.96
N GLN A 87 15.37 -4.74 -9.28
CA GLN A 87 16.57 -4.16 -9.85
C GLN A 87 16.54 -2.63 -9.82
N ASP A 88 15.39 -2.02 -10.08
CA ASP A 88 15.24 -0.55 -10.01
C ASP A 88 15.40 -0.06 -8.57
N VAL A 89 14.77 -0.75 -7.61
CA VAL A 89 14.92 -0.46 -6.18
C VAL A 89 16.38 -0.59 -5.75
N ALA A 90 17.06 -1.68 -6.14
CA ALA A 90 18.49 -1.86 -5.85
C ALA A 90 19.40 -0.81 -6.52
N ALA A 91 18.93 -0.16 -7.58
CA ALA A 91 19.65 0.91 -8.27
C ALA A 91 19.38 2.32 -7.68
N GLY A 92 18.60 2.41 -6.58
CA GLY A 92 18.30 3.67 -5.90
C GLY A 92 17.03 4.37 -6.40
N ALA A 93 16.10 3.64 -7.02
CA ALA A 93 14.90 4.25 -7.60
C ALA A 93 13.90 4.77 -6.56
N LEU A 94 13.96 4.29 -5.31
CA LEU A 94 13.09 4.76 -4.22
C LEU A 94 13.56 6.12 -3.70
N GLU A 95 14.87 6.29 -3.55
CA GLU A 95 15.51 7.52 -3.10
C GLU A 95 15.39 8.65 -4.12
N ALA A 96 15.35 8.30 -5.40
CA ALA A 96 15.10 9.24 -6.50
C ALA A 96 13.60 9.49 -6.76
N ALA A 97 12.69 8.77 -6.10
CA ALA A 97 11.26 8.88 -6.38
C ALA A 97 10.69 10.19 -5.83
N SER A 98 10.02 10.95 -6.70
CA SER A 98 9.17 12.06 -6.25
C SER A 98 7.89 11.54 -5.59
N PRO A 99 7.22 12.34 -4.74
CA PRO A 99 5.91 11.97 -4.20
C PRO A 99 4.89 11.58 -5.28
N ASP A 100 4.91 12.25 -6.43
CA ASP A 100 4.05 11.90 -7.57
C ASP A 100 4.39 10.55 -8.18
N ALA A 101 5.67 10.19 -8.25
CA ALA A 101 6.10 8.87 -8.71
C ALA A 101 5.63 7.76 -7.76
N VAL A 102 5.66 8.01 -6.44
CA VAL A 102 5.15 7.08 -5.42
C VAL A 102 3.63 6.91 -5.51
N ARG A 103 2.89 7.98 -5.80
CA ARG A 103 1.42 7.95 -5.94
C ARG A 103 0.94 7.36 -7.26
N ALA A 104 1.71 7.50 -8.35
CA ALA A 104 1.28 7.11 -9.69
C ALA A 104 0.74 5.66 -9.83
N PRO A 105 1.33 4.62 -9.19
CA PRO A 105 0.77 3.27 -9.21
C PRO A 105 -0.65 3.21 -8.63
N PHE A 106 -0.87 3.89 -7.51
CA PHE A 106 -2.16 3.90 -6.81
C PHE A 106 -3.22 4.73 -7.53
N VAL A 107 -2.84 5.86 -8.13
CA VAL A 107 -3.74 6.68 -8.95
C VAL A 107 -4.25 5.89 -10.16
N ARG A 108 -3.36 5.13 -10.82
CA ARG A 108 -3.76 4.24 -11.93
C ARG A 108 -4.68 3.13 -11.45
N LEU A 109 -4.40 2.55 -10.28
CA LEU A 109 -5.20 1.49 -9.69
C LEU A 109 -6.62 1.97 -9.33
N SER A 110 -6.74 3.14 -8.71
CA SER A 110 -8.04 3.70 -8.34
C SER A 110 -8.90 4.04 -9.58
N ALA A 111 -8.27 4.51 -10.65
CA ALA A 111 -8.94 4.75 -11.93
C ALA A 111 -9.43 3.45 -12.61
N ALA A 112 -8.67 2.36 -12.50
CA ALA A 112 -9.03 1.06 -13.07
C ALA A 112 -10.10 0.29 -12.26
N ARG A 113 -10.23 0.61 -10.97
CA ARG A 113 -11.19 -0.01 -10.03
C ARG A 113 -12.06 1.05 -9.36
N PRO A 114 -12.90 1.78 -10.13
CA PRO A 114 -13.78 2.78 -9.56
C PRO A 114 -14.73 2.14 -8.54
N ARG A 115 -15.10 2.93 -7.52
CA ARG A 115 -16.12 2.55 -6.53
C ARG A 115 -17.37 2.06 -7.27
N ALA A 116 -17.85 0.85 -6.96
CA ALA A 116 -19.17 0.44 -7.39
C ALA A 116 -20.18 1.39 -6.72
N THR A 117 -20.92 2.14 -7.53
CA THR A 117 -21.94 3.10 -7.11
C THR A 117 -23.08 2.43 -6.36
#